data_AF-A0A0F9D8A4-F1
#
_entry.id   AF-A0A0F9D8A4-F1
#
_cell.length_a   1.000
_cell.length_b   1.000
_cell.length_c   1.000
_cell.angle_alpha   90.00
_cell.angle_beta   90.00
_cell.angle_gamma   90.00
#
_symmetry.space_group_name_H-M   'P 1'
#
loop_
_entity.id
_entity.type
_entity.pdbx_description
1 polymer ?
#
loop_
_entity_poly.entity_id
_entity_poly.type
_entity_poly.pdbx_seq_one_letter_code
_entity_poly.pdbx_strand_id
1 'polypeptide(L)' 'MNDKVEKLMEYKHIGYSQTSCPNCNGTGNDPNYSETRFQNSLAYCPRCSGNGVIQVQHYEKVEEVKK' A
#
# COMPACT_ATOMS: atom_id res chain seq x y z
N MET A 1 36.69 -23.95 13.09
CA MET A 1 35.26 -24.14 12.77
C MET A 1 34.58 -22.80 13.06
N ASN A 2 34.33 -22.00 12.01
CA ASN A 2 33.63 -20.72 12.15
C ASN A 2 32.18 -20.92 11.72
N ASP A 3 31.35 -21.39 12.65
CA ASP A 3 29.90 -21.47 12.47
C ASP A 3 29.31 -20.06 12.63
N LYS A 4 29.43 -19.25 11.58
CA LYS A 4 28.60 -18.05 11.45
C LYS A 4 27.22 -18.54 11.04
N VAL A 5 26.38 -18.83 12.04
CA VAL A 5 24.94 -18.97 11.82
C VAL A 5 24.43 -17.61 11.35
N GLU A 6 24.36 -17.43 10.04
CA GLU A 6 23.67 -16.30 9.43
C GLU A 6 22.19 -16.44 9.80
N LYS A 7 21.74 -15.67 10.79
CA LYS A 7 20.31 -15.53 11.09
C LYS A 7 19.63 -14.98 9.84
N LEU A 8 19.01 -15.84 9.04
CA LEU A 8 18.12 -15.42 7.97
C LEU A 8 16.87 -14.83 8.63
N MET A 9 16.71 -13.52 8.50
CA MET A 9 15.54 -12.80 8.96
C MET A 9 14.40 -13.08 7.99
N GLU A 10 13.42 -13.87 8.40
CA GLU A 10 12.22 -14.13 7.61
C GLU A 10 11.08 -13.18 8.01
N TYR A 11 10.31 -12.75 7.02
CA TYR A 11 9.13 -11.92 7.21
C TYR A 11 7.91 -12.71 6.78
N LYS A 12 6.99 -12.96 7.72
CA LYS A 12 5.73 -13.64 7.44
C LYS A 12 4.67 -12.61 7.07
N HIS A 13 4.01 -12.80 5.93
CA HIS A 13 2.85 -11.98 5.58
C HIS A 13 1.68 -12.31 6.51
N ILE A 14 1.18 -11.31 7.24
CA ILE A 14 0.14 -11.47 8.25
C ILE A 14 -1.22 -10.89 7.82
N GLY A 15 -1.28 -10.13 6.73
CA GLY A 15 -2.54 -9.68 6.16
C GLY A 15 -2.46 -8.35 5.41
N TYR A 16 -3.62 -7.86 5.00
CA TYR A 16 -3.78 -6.59 4.29
C TYR A 16 -4.67 -5.64 5.10
N SER A 17 -4.40 -4.35 5.01
CA SER A 17 -5.38 -3.31 5.39
C SER A 17 -5.63 -2.37 4.22
N GLN A 18 -6.82 -1.77 4.19
CA GLN A 18 -7.12 -0.67 3.29
C GLN A 18 -7.19 0.62 4.09
N THR A 19 -6.56 1.67 3.57
CA THR A 19 -6.68 3.02 4.10
C THR A 19 -7.21 3.96 3.02
N SER A 20 -7.95 4.98 3.42
CA SER A 20 -8.44 5.99 2.48
C SER A 20 -7.25 6.69 1.81
N CYS A 21 -7.31 6.84 0.49
CA CYS A 21 -6.28 7.54 -0.26
C CYS A 21 -6.28 9.01 0.17
N PRO A 22 -5.16 9.54 0.70
CA PRO A 22 -5.12 10.90 1.24
C PRO A 22 -5.17 11.97 0.14
N ASN A 23 -4.87 11.63 -1.12
CA ASN A 23 -4.92 12.61 -2.22
C ASN A 23 -6.36 12.88 -2.68
N CYS A 24 -7.21 11.86 -2.69
CA CYS A 24 -8.61 11.99 -3.11
C CYS A 24 -9.61 11.83 -1.95
N ASN A 25 -9.11 11.72 -0.72
CA ASN A 25 -9.91 11.52 0.49
C ASN A 25 -10.96 10.40 0.35
N GLY A 26 -10.59 9.27 -0.24
CA GLY A 26 -11.51 8.14 -0.41
C GLY A 26 -12.38 8.18 -1.67
N THR A 27 -12.43 9.30 -2.41
CA THR A 27 -13.37 9.45 -3.54
C THR A 27 -12.95 8.75 -4.82
N GLY A 28 -11.64 8.45 -4.96
CA GLY A 28 -11.07 7.90 -6.18
C GLY A 28 -10.85 8.93 -7.29
N ASN A 29 -11.32 10.16 -7.15
CA ASN A 29 -11.20 11.21 -8.17
C ASN A 29 -10.11 12.22 -7.81
N ASP A 30 -9.38 12.73 -8.79
CA ASP A 30 -8.40 13.79 -8.56
C ASP A 30 -9.11 15.12 -8.25
N PRO A 31 -8.92 15.71 -7.05
CA PRO A 31 -9.64 16.92 -6.66
C PRO A 31 -9.20 18.16 -7.46
N ASN A 32 -8.01 18.17 -8.05
CA ASN A 32 -7.50 19.31 -8.83
C ASN A 32 -8.02 19.30 -10.27
N TYR A 33 -8.57 18.18 -10.74
CA TYR A 33 -9.09 18.07 -12.11
C TYR A 33 -10.50 18.64 -12.28
N SER A 34 -11.19 18.95 -11.18
CA SER A 34 -12.56 19.49 -11.19
C SER A 34 -12.67 20.86 -11.88
N GLU A 35 -11.56 21.57 -12.10
CA GLU A 35 -11.55 22.93 -12.68
C GLU A 35 -11.42 22.98 -14.22
N THR A 36 -11.12 21.87 -14.89
CA THR A 36 -11.06 21.88 -16.35
C THR A 36 -12.47 21.70 -16.93
N ARG A 37 -12.87 22.58 -17.86
CA ARG A 37 -14.23 22.74 -18.42
C ARG A 37 -14.85 21.51 -19.11
N PHE A 38 -14.26 20.32 -18.96
CA PHE A 38 -14.78 19.04 -19.42
C PHE A 38 -15.45 18.32 -18.25
N GLN A 39 -16.66 18.76 -17.89
CA GLN A 39 -17.47 18.24 -16.78
C GLN A 39 -17.82 16.73 -16.85
N ASN A 40 -17.36 15.99 -17.87
CA ASN A 40 -17.68 14.58 -18.09
C ASN A 40 -16.50 13.61 -17.98
N SER A 41 -15.27 14.08 -17.75
CA SER A 41 -14.13 13.18 -17.45
C SER A 41 -13.67 13.43 -16.03
N LEU A 42 -14.25 12.71 -15.07
CA LEU A 42 -13.62 12.55 -13.76
C LEU A 42 -12.24 11.93 -13.99
N ALA A 43 -11.18 12.73 -13.81
CA ALA A 43 -9.84 12.19 -13.85
C ALA A 43 -9.65 11.33 -12.61
N TYR A 44 -9.32 10.05 -12.82
CA TYR A 44 -9.01 9.14 -11.73
C TYR A 44 -7.82 9.66 -10.94
N CYS A 45 -7.90 9.58 -9.61
CA CYS A 45 -6.78 9.91 -8.75
C CYS A 45 -5.62 8.94 -9.06
N PRO A 46 -4.45 9.44 -9.52
CA PRO A 46 -3.35 8.58 -9.95
C PRO A 46 -2.71 7.81 -8.79
N ARG A 47 -2.83 8.33 -7.56
CA ARG A 47 -2.25 7.71 -6.36
C ARG A 47 -2.94 6.41 -5.96
N CYS A 48 -4.25 6.32 -6.15
CA CYS A 48 -5.04 5.12 -5.88
C CYS A 48 -5.60 4.49 -7.16
N SER A 49 -5.18 4.96 -8.33
CA SER A 49 -5.68 4.54 -9.64
C SER A 49 -7.21 4.49 -9.72
N GLY A 50 -7.90 5.48 -9.15
CA GLY A 50 -9.37 5.51 -9.15
C GLY A 50 -10.08 4.75 -8.02
N ASN A 51 -9.37 3.95 -7.21
CA ASN A 51 -10.01 3.06 -6.22
C ASN A 51 -10.46 3.76 -4.93
N GLY A 52 -9.99 4.97 -4.67
CA GLY A 52 -10.25 5.69 -3.42
C GLY A 52 -9.48 5.17 -2.21
N VAL A 53 -8.93 3.96 -2.26
CA VAL A 53 -8.17 3.34 -1.15
C VAL A 53 -6.78 2.89 -1.59
N ILE A 54 -5.88 2.77 -0.61
CA ILE A 54 -4.54 2.20 -0.77
C ILE A 54 -4.46 0.93 0.07
N GLN A 55 -4.04 -0.17 -0.54
CA GLN A 55 -3.81 -1.44 0.14
C GLN A 55 -2.39 -1.47 0.72
N VAL A 56 -2.31 -1.73 2.02
CA VAL A 56 -1.04 -1.85 2.75
C VAL A 56 -0.89 -3.32 3.15
N GLN A 57 0.30 -3.87 2.86
CA GLN A 57 0.67 -5.23 3.23
C GLN A 57 1.35 -5.21 4.60
N HIS A 58 0.96 -6.13 5.48
CA HIS A 58 1.54 -6.26 6.80
C HIS A 58 2.40 -7.52 6.89
N TYR A 59 3.60 -7.34 7.43
CA TYR A 59 4.56 -8.40 7.66
C TYR A 59 5.01 -8.37 9.11
N GLU A 60 5.15 -9.56 9.70
CA GLU A 60 5.74 -9.74 11.02
C GLU A 60 7.11 -10.39 10.88
N LYS A 61 8.07 -9.92 11.67
CA LYS A 61 9.39 -10.51 11.76
C LYS A 61 9.30 -11.82 12.54
N VAL A 62 9.73 -12.92 11.94
CA VAL A 62 9.87 -14.21 12.62
C VAL A 62 11.36 -14.53 12.79
N GLU A 63 11.77 -14.81 14.03
CA GLU A 63 13.08 -15.43 14.28
C GLU A 63 12.89 -16.96 14.20
N GLU A 64 13.32 -17.57 13.10
CA GLU A 64 13.47 -19.02 13.05
C GLU A 64 14.66 -19.43 13.93
N VAL A 65 14.36 -19.98 15.11
CA VAL A 65 15.34 -20.77 15.85
C VAL A 65 15.31 -22.18 15.27
N LYS A 66 16.15 -22.43 14.25
CA LYS A 66 16.41 -23.80 13.79
C LYS A 66 17.02 -24.59 14.95
N LYS A 67 16.28 -25.57 15.46
CA LYS A 67 16.71 -26.53 16.48
C LYS A 67 17.57 -27.63 15.86
#